data_AF-A0A823FR72-F1
#
_entry.id   AF-A0A823FR72-F1
#
_cell.length_a   1.000
_cell.length_b   1.000
_cell.length_c   1.000
_cell.angle_alpha   90.00
_cell.angle_beta   90.00
_cell.angle_gamma   90.00
#
_symmetry.space_group_name_H-M   'P 1'
#
loop_
_entity.id
_entity.type
_entity.pdbx_description
1 polymer ?
#
loop_
_entity_poly.entity_id
_entity_poly.type
_entity_poly.pdbx_seq_one_letter_code
_entity_poly.pdbx_strand_id
1 'polypeptide(L)' 'MFYVKEKMSDVAEVTIEITDENVFCTCPKCGVEVPVDLAEVLKDGESDLFSTAVCCGDCSRKIQEGELNA' A
#
# COMPACT_ATOMS: atom_id res chain seq x y z
N MET A 1 -3.74 7.98 15.55
CA MET A 1 -4.93 7.31 14.98
C MET A 1 -5.25 8.01 13.68
N PHE A 2 -4.98 7.34 12.56
CA PHE A 2 -5.31 7.82 11.21
C PHE A 2 -6.61 7.16 10.75
N TYR A 3 -7.35 7.80 9.86
CA TYR A 3 -8.57 7.26 9.29
C TYR A 3 -8.74 7.75 7.85
N VAL A 4 -9.36 6.92 7.01
CA VAL A 4 -9.84 7.32 5.69
C VAL A 4 -11.24 7.88 5.86
N LYS A 5 -11.49 9.03 5.25
CA LYS A 5 -12.78 9.71 5.27
C LYS A 5 -13.20 10.03 3.84
N GLU A 6 -14.17 9.30 3.33
CA GLU A 6 -14.62 9.43 1.94
C GLU A 6 -16.13 9.73 1.89
N LYS A 7 -16.50 10.74 1.13
CA LYS A 7 -17.89 11.15 0.95
C LYS A 7 -18.49 10.43 -0.26
N MET A 8 -19.40 9.49 -0.02
CA MET A 8 -20.05 8.71 -1.09
C MET A 8 -21.21 9.48 -1.76
N SER A 9 -21.84 10.41 -1.02
CA SER A 9 -22.85 11.34 -1.55
C SER A 9 -23.05 12.51 -0.58
N ASP A 10 -23.96 13.44 -0.88
CA ASP A 10 -24.29 14.55 0.04
C ASP A 10 -24.84 14.13 1.40
N VAL A 11 -25.28 12.88 1.53
CA VAL A 11 -25.89 12.35 2.76
C VAL A 11 -25.19 11.11 3.33
N ALA A 12 -24.13 10.62 2.68
CA ALA A 12 -23.44 9.39 3.09
C ALA A 12 -21.92 9.57 3.09
N GLU A 13 -21.30 9.19 4.21
CA GLU A 13 -19.87 9.27 4.47
C GLU A 13 -19.38 7.94 5.03
N VAL A 14 -18.21 7.49 4.55
CA VAL A 14 -17.53 6.31 5.04
C VAL A 14 -16.30 6.76 5.81
N THR A 15 -16.21 6.34 7.07
CA THR A 15 -15.02 6.54 7.91
C THR A 15 -14.47 5.17 8.31
N ILE A 16 -13.21 4.93 8.00
CA ILE A 16 -12.51 3.68 8.30
C ILE A 16 -11.23 4.03 9.04
N GLU A 17 -11.08 3.53 10.27
CA GLU A 17 -9.84 3.66 11.01
C GLU A 17 -8.73 2.87 10.32
N ILE A 18 -7.53 3.43 10.23
CA ILE A 18 -6.37 2.76 9.68
C ILE A 18 -5.66 2.00 10.82
N THR A 19 -5.55 0.68 10.66
CA THR A 19 -4.86 -0.24 11.56
C THR A 19 -3.73 -0.96 10.83
N ASP A 20 -2.91 -1.72 11.54
CA ASP A 20 -1.89 -2.61 10.97
C ASP A 20 -2.47 -3.81 10.20
N GLU A 21 -3.78 -4.07 10.32
CA GLU A 21 -4.47 -5.19 9.69
C GLU A 21 -5.22 -4.83 8.41
N ASN A 22 -5.52 -3.54 8.18
CA ASN A 22 -6.40 -3.10 7.10
C ASN A 22 -5.75 -2.20 6.04
N VAL A 23 -4.42 -2.21 5.98
CA VAL A 23 -3.64 -1.48 4.98
C VAL A 23 -3.09 -2.46 3.96
N PHE A 24 -3.47 -2.24 2.70
CA PHE A 24 -3.04 -3.06 1.59
C PHE A 24 -2.67 -2.20 0.40
N CYS A 25 -1.77 -2.72 -0.44
CA CYS A 25 -1.55 -2.21 -1.78
C CYS A 25 -1.61 -3.34 -2.81
N THR A 26 -1.80 -2.97 -4.07
CA THR A 26 -1.68 -3.91 -5.18
C THR A 26 -0.24 -3.96 -5.66
N CYS A 27 0.35 -5.15 -5.74
CA CYS A 27 1.70 -5.32 -6.27
C CYS A 27 1.76 -4.80 -7.72
N PRO A 28 2.64 -3.84 -8.04
CA PRO A 28 2.66 -3.19 -9.35
C PRO A 28 3.12 -4.11 -10.49
N LYS A 29 3.64 -5.30 -10.16
CA LYS A 29 4.20 -6.25 -11.13
C LYS A 29 3.25 -7.38 -11.50
N CYS A 30 2.48 -7.90 -10.54
CA CYS A 30 1.61 -9.04 -10.75
C CYS A 30 0.16 -8.83 -10.34
N GLY A 31 -0.17 -7.69 -9.70
CA GLY A 31 -1.54 -7.35 -9.33
C GLY A 31 -2.07 -8.05 -8.06
N VAL A 32 -1.25 -8.84 -7.37
CA VAL A 32 -1.68 -9.47 -6.11
C VAL A 32 -1.77 -8.42 -4.98
N GLU A 33 -2.74 -8.59 -4.09
CA GLU A 33 -2.85 -7.79 -2.88
C GLU A 33 -1.73 -8.13 -1.89
N VAL A 34 -1.16 -7.11 -1.25
CA VAL A 34 -0.06 -7.24 -0.28
C VAL A 34 -0.39 -6.41 0.95
N PRO A 35 -0.30 -6.97 2.18
CA PRO A 35 -0.41 -6.19 3.40
C PRO A 35 0.79 -5.25 3.54
N VAL A 36 0.56 -4.03 4.03
CA VAL A 36 1.58 -2.98 4.11
C VAL A 36 1.70 -2.44 5.52
N ASP A 37 2.93 -2.42 6.02
CA ASP A 37 3.30 -1.66 7.22
C ASP A 37 3.63 -0.20 6.83
N LEU A 38 2.71 0.72 7.11
CA LEU A 38 2.88 2.15 6.81
C LEU A 38 4.05 2.78 7.58
N ALA A 39 4.33 2.31 8.80
CA ALA A 39 5.43 2.86 9.58
C ALA A 39 6.77 2.51 8.94
N GLU A 40 6.90 1.28 8.43
CA GLU A 40 8.09 0.86 7.69
C GLU A 40 8.22 1.52 6.32
N VAL A 41 7.12 1.70 5.58
CA VAL A 41 7.14 2.31 4.25
C VAL A 41 7.44 3.81 4.32
N LEU A 42 6.90 4.54 5.28
CA LEU A 42 7.01 6.01 5.35
C LEU A 42 8.18 6.51 6.20
N LYS A 43 9.07 5.62 6.67
CA LYS A 43 10.15 5.98 7.60
C LYS A 43 11.25 6.86 7.00
N ASP A 44 11.43 6.81 5.69
CA ASP A 44 12.53 7.50 4.98
C ASP A 44 12.23 8.99 4.71
N GLY A 45 10.96 9.39 4.80
CA GLY A 45 10.52 10.74 4.45
C GLY A 45 10.53 11.06 2.95
N GLU A 46 10.86 10.08 2.10
CA GLU A 46 10.80 10.18 0.63
C GLU A 46 9.52 9.54 0.08
N SER A 47 8.95 8.58 0.80
CA SER A 47 7.73 7.87 0.44
C SER A 47 6.45 8.68 0.71
N ASP A 48 5.41 8.46 -0.12
CA ASP A 48 4.10 9.08 0.01
C ASP A 48 2.95 8.04 -0.04
N LEU A 49 1.71 8.47 0.18
CA LEU A 49 0.54 7.57 0.21
C LEU A 49 -0.07 7.27 -1.17
N PHE A 50 0.44 7.88 -2.24
CA PHE A 50 -0.17 7.84 -3.58
C PHE A 50 0.69 7.13 -4.62
N SER A 51 1.99 7.40 -4.65
CA SER A 51 2.96 6.94 -5.64
C SER A 51 3.85 5.81 -5.12
N THR A 52 3.97 5.64 -3.81
CA THR A 52 4.71 4.52 -3.21
C THR A 52 3.92 3.22 -3.33
N ALA A 53 4.56 2.17 -3.85
CA ALA A 53 3.97 0.85 -4.00
C ALA A 53 4.91 -0.25 -3.48
N VAL A 54 4.35 -1.27 -2.83
CA VAL A 54 5.10 -2.41 -2.29
C VAL A 54 4.98 -3.61 -3.22
N CYS A 55 6.10 -4.22 -3.58
CA CYS A 55 6.12 -5.47 -4.34
C CYS A 55 5.87 -6.68 -3.41
N CYS A 56 5.10 -7.66 -3.90
CA CYS A 56 4.95 -8.92 -3.18
C CYS A 56 6.28 -9.67 -3.06
N GLY A 57 6.40 -10.59 -2.10
CA GLY A 57 7.65 -11.31 -1.83
C GLY A 57 8.21 -12.02 -3.07
N ASP A 58 7.35 -12.59 -3.92
CA ASP A 58 7.79 -13.28 -5.14
C ASP A 58 8.34 -12.32 -6.19
N CYS A 59 7.68 -11.19 -6.45
CA CYS A 59 8.18 -10.18 -7.39
C CYS A 59 9.45 -9.53 -6.87
N SER A 60 9.52 -9.23 -5.57
CA SER A 60 10.73 -8.71 -4.92
C SER A 60 11.92 -9.67 -5.07
N ARG A 61 11.71 -10.98 -4.88
CA ARG A 61 12.74 -12.01 -5.10
C ARG A 61 13.20 -12.02 -6.57
N LYS A 62 12.26 -12.04 -7.52
CA LYS A 62 12.57 -12.03 -8.95
C LYS A 62 13.32 -10.77 -9.40
N ILE A 63 13.03 -9.61 -8.81
CA ILE A 63 13.77 -8.37 -9.07
C ILE A 63 15.21 -8.51 -8.58
N GLN A 64 15.41 -9.05 -7.38
CA GLN A 64 16.75 -9.30 -6.82
C GLN A 64 17.55 -10.31 -7.65
N GLU A 65 16.89 -11.31 -8.22
CA GLU A 65 17.48 -12.32 -9.10
C GLU A 65 17.68 -11.83 -10.56
N GLY A 66 17.18 -10.65 -10.91
CA GLY A 66 17.27 -10.07 -12.25
C GLY A 66 16.29 -10.66 -13.27
N GLU A 67 15.30 -11.44 -12.82
CA GLU A 67 14.25 -12.04 -13.64
C GLU A 67 13.09 -11.08 -13.95
N LEU A 68 13.05 -9.94 -13.25
CA LEU A 68 12.00 -8.94 -13.37
C LEU A 68 12.59 -7.54 -13.22
N ASN A 69 12.12 -6.59 -14.03
CA ASN A 69 12.54 -5.20 -13.92
C ASN A 69 11.95 -4.55 -12.66
N ALA A 70 12.78 -3.81 -11.93
CA ALA A 70 12.37 -2.95 -10.81
C ALA A 70 11.36 -1.88 -11.25
#